data_AF-A0A2V9CEW3-F1
#
_entry.id   AF-A0A2V9CEW3-F1
#
_cell.length_a   1.000
_cell.length_b   1.000
_cell.length_c   1.000
_cell.angle_alpha   90.00
_cell.angle_beta   90.00
_cell.angle_gamma   90.00
#
_symmetry.space_group_name_H-M   'P 1'
#
loop_
_entity.id
_entity.type
_entity.pdbx_description
1 polymer ?
#
loop_
_entity_poly.entity_id
_entity_poly.type
_entity_poly.pdbx_seq_one_letter_code
_entity_poly.pdbx_strand_id
1 'polypeptide(L)'
;MSSRVVLLDEPRLEFRHGQFLEDPHDGLSLFGPYGIEVSSHPKNLTIGVIGTPEGVQAFNRWCKVVRGAVYPGDDLNIHLWPIFPGFEGAFCSDLPREAAWSCELDSEKLKQEPIQRDPNKRAAGVVEQYLTAIKKTEKKEEPFGVLVCVVPDFVWRNCRPESFVPGATGKGISRKERELRAGGQTDFFDSYNPEIYAYSVDFRRQLKARSMEFGV
;
A
#
# COMPACT_ATOMS: atom_id res chain seq x y z
N MET A 1 -26.99 37.65 -0.67
CA MET A 1 -25.81 37.31 -1.49
C MET A 1 -26.24 36.20 -2.44
N SER A 2 -26.20 36.43 -3.75
CA SER A 2 -26.56 35.42 -4.75
C SER A 2 -25.32 34.57 -5.03
N SER A 3 -25.36 33.30 -4.65
CA SER A 3 -24.33 32.32 -4.99
C SER A 3 -24.48 31.92 -6.46
N ARG A 4 -23.46 32.21 -7.26
CA ARG A 4 -23.39 31.81 -8.66
C ARG A 4 -22.89 30.37 -8.75
N VAL A 5 -23.67 29.50 -9.39
CA VAL A 5 -23.27 28.12 -9.71
C VAL A 5 -22.69 28.12 -11.12
N VAL A 6 -21.53 27.50 -11.30
CA VAL A 6 -20.89 27.28 -12.61
C VAL A 6 -20.73 25.78 -12.79
N LEU A 7 -21.23 25.25 -13.90
CA LEU A 7 -20.98 23.88 -14.31
C LEU A 7 -19.62 23.84 -15.02
N LEU A 8 -18.74 22.96 -14.56
CA LEU A 8 -17.47 22.68 -15.23
C LEU A 8 -17.68 21.43 -16.08
N ASP A 9 -17.23 21.49 -17.34
CA ASP A 9 -17.20 20.33 -18.21
C ASP A 9 -16.18 19.31 -17.69
N GLU A 10 -16.40 18.04 -18.00
CA GLU A 10 -15.48 16.97 -17.62
C GLU A 10 -14.14 17.15 -18.36
N PRO A 11 -13.00 17.11 -17.64
CA PRO A 11 -11.71 17.30 -18.28
C PRO A 11 -11.36 16.11 -19.18
N ARG A 12 -10.82 16.41 -20.35
CA ARG A 12 -10.26 15.38 -21.24
C ARG A 12 -8.87 14.97 -20.76
N LEU A 13 -8.63 13.67 -20.71
CA LEU A 13 -7.36 13.05 -20.35
C LEU A 13 -6.55 12.78 -21.62
N GLU A 14 -5.25 13.07 -21.59
CA GLU A 14 -4.32 12.79 -22.69
C GLU A 14 -3.71 11.40 -22.55
N PHE A 15 -3.68 10.67 -23.66
CA PHE A 15 -3.09 9.34 -23.80
C PHE A 15 -1.98 9.35 -24.86
N ARG A 16 -1.46 8.17 -25.20
CA ARG A 16 -0.43 8.03 -26.22
C ARG A 16 -0.80 8.75 -27.53
N HIS A 17 0.21 9.30 -28.22
CA HIS A 17 0.07 9.97 -29.52
C HIS A 17 -0.93 11.16 -29.54
N GLY A 18 -1.07 11.88 -28.42
CA GLY A 18 -1.93 13.07 -28.34
C GLY A 18 -3.42 12.74 -28.50
N GLN A 19 -3.82 11.52 -28.14
CA GLN A 19 -5.22 11.11 -28.11
C GLN A 19 -5.88 11.58 -26.82
N PHE A 20 -7.16 11.94 -26.89
CA PHE A 20 -7.88 12.53 -25.75
C PHE A 20 -9.25 11.89 -25.54
N LEU A 21 -9.48 11.34 -24.35
CA LEU A 21 -10.77 10.80 -23.91
C LEU A 21 -11.12 11.27 -22.51
N GLU A 22 -12.40 11.26 -22.17
CA GLU A 22 -12.89 11.59 -20.82
C GLU A 22 -12.68 10.40 -19.87
N ASP A 23 -12.90 9.17 -20.35
CA ASP A 23 -12.78 7.96 -19.54
C ASP A 23 -11.35 7.36 -19.58
N PRO A 24 -10.73 7.09 -18.41
CA PRO A 24 -9.40 6.50 -18.32
C PRO A 24 -9.33 5.03 -18.72
N HIS A 25 -10.40 4.26 -18.55
CA HIS A 25 -10.43 2.85 -18.93
C HIS A 25 -10.37 2.70 -20.44
N ASP A 26 -11.21 3.45 -21.17
CA ASP A 26 -11.23 3.47 -22.63
C ASP A 26 -9.90 4.01 -23.18
N GLY A 27 -9.40 5.10 -22.61
CA GLY A 27 -8.13 5.70 -23.02
C GLY A 27 -6.94 4.75 -22.89
N LEU A 28 -6.79 4.08 -21.74
CA LEU A 28 -5.73 3.09 -21.54
C LEU A 28 -5.92 1.86 -22.44
N SER A 29 -7.15 1.40 -22.62
CA SER A 29 -7.43 0.20 -23.42
C SER A 29 -7.23 0.40 -24.92
N LEU A 30 -7.58 1.58 -25.43
CA LEU A 30 -7.51 1.90 -26.87
C LEU A 30 -6.15 2.46 -27.27
N PHE A 31 -5.56 3.31 -26.43
CA PHE A 31 -4.36 4.10 -26.80
C PHE A 31 -3.15 3.77 -25.93
N GLY A 32 -3.36 3.26 -24.71
CA GLY A 32 -2.29 3.05 -23.73
C GLY A 32 -1.85 4.34 -23.03
N PRO A 33 -0.93 4.25 -22.05
CA PRO A 33 -0.54 5.38 -21.23
C PRO A 33 0.22 6.43 -22.04
N TYR A 34 0.07 7.68 -21.60
CA TYR A 34 0.96 8.75 -22.03
C TYR A 34 2.42 8.45 -21.65
N GLY A 35 3.38 8.87 -22.48
CA GLY A 35 4.79 8.84 -22.12
C GLY A 35 5.52 7.51 -22.33
N ILE A 36 4.93 6.54 -23.04
CA ILE A 36 5.63 5.28 -23.42
C ILE A 36 6.92 5.54 -24.20
N GLU A 37 6.96 6.62 -24.98
CA GLU A 37 8.12 7.00 -25.80
C GLU A 37 9.26 7.62 -24.98
N VAL A 38 9.02 7.94 -23.70
CA VAL A 38 10.05 8.43 -22.79
C VAL A 38 10.88 7.25 -22.30
N SER A 39 12.21 7.41 -22.26
CA SER A 39 13.15 6.34 -21.87
C SER A 39 12.93 5.78 -20.46
N SER A 40 12.15 6.44 -19.61
CA SER A 40 11.82 6.00 -18.26
C SER A 40 10.64 5.01 -18.18
N HIS A 41 9.92 4.75 -19.28
CA HIS A 41 8.79 3.80 -19.26
C HIS A 41 9.28 2.36 -19.05
N PRO A 42 8.85 1.67 -17.98
CA PRO A 42 9.36 0.33 -17.68
C PRO A 42 8.73 -0.71 -18.60
N LYS A 43 9.53 -1.34 -19.47
CA LYS A 43 9.04 -2.47 -20.29
C LYS A 43 8.79 -3.73 -19.47
N ASN A 44 9.65 -4.01 -18.50
CA ASN A 44 9.54 -5.14 -17.59
C ASN A 44 9.56 -4.63 -16.15
N LEU A 45 8.63 -5.09 -15.33
CA LEU A 45 8.56 -4.71 -13.91
C LEU A 45 9.27 -5.75 -13.04
N THR A 46 10.25 -5.30 -12.26
CA THR A 46 10.88 -6.13 -11.22
C THR A 46 10.19 -5.84 -9.89
N ILE A 47 9.37 -6.77 -9.41
CA ILE A 47 8.56 -6.58 -8.20
C ILE A 47 9.06 -7.47 -7.06
N GLY A 48 9.35 -6.85 -5.92
CA GLY A 48 9.51 -7.53 -4.65
C GLY A 48 8.21 -7.56 -3.86
N VAL A 49 7.96 -8.60 -3.06
CA VAL A 49 6.77 -8.71 -2.21
C VAL A 49 7.12 -9.02 -0.76
N ILE A 50 6.45 -8.36 0.18
CA ILE A 50 6.57 -8.59 1.62
C ILE A 50 5.17 -8.84 2.17
N GLY A 51 4.98 -9.93 2.89
CA GLY A 51 3.70 -10.26 3.50
C GLY A 51 3.72 -11.61 4.20
N THR A 52 2.60 -12.05 4.76
CA THR A 52 2.48 -13.43 5.26
C THR A 52 2.58 -14.43 4.11
N PRO A 53 2.83 -15.73 4.38
CA PRO A 53 2.82 -16.76 3.32
C PRO A 53 1.53 -16.73 2.49
N GLU A 54 0.38 -16.54 3.13
CA GLU A 54 -0.91 -16.42 2.44
C GLU A 54 -0.98 -15.16 1.58
N GLY A 55 -0.45 -14.04 2.08
CA GLY A 55 -0.39 -12.77 1.36
C GLY A 55 0.50 -12.83 0.13
N VAL A 56 1.67 -13.45 0.23
CA VAL A 56 2.60 -13.66 -0.91
C VAL A 56 1.93 -14.54 -1.97
N GLN A 57 1.29 -15.62 -1.57
CA GLN A 57 0.55 -16.48 -2.50
C GLN A 57 -0.63 -15.74 -3.16
N ALA A 58 -1.36 -14.92 -2.40
CA ALA A 58 -2.45 -14.11 -2.93
C ALA A 58 -1.96 -13.10 -3.96
N PHE A 59 -0.82 -12.45 -3.71
CA PHE A 59 -0.17 -11.55 -4.66
C PHE A 59 0.21 -12.27 -5.96
N ASN A 60 0.85 -13.44 -5.88
CA ASN A 60 1.21 -14.20 -7.07
C ASN A 60 -0.03 -14.66 -7.88
N ARG A 61 -1.13 -15.03 -7.21
CA ARG A 61 -2.41 -15.31 -7.88
C ARG A 61 -2.97 -14.06 -8.56
N TRP A 62 -2.94 -12.93 -7.87
CA TRP A 62 -3.39 -11.65 -8.42
C TRP A 62 -2.61 -11.29 -9.68
N CYS A 63 -1.26 -11.37 -9.66
CA CYS A 63 -0.43 -11.14 -10.84
C CYS A 63 -0.85 -12.00 -12.04
N LYS A 64 -1.13 -13.29 -11.81
CA LYS A 64 -1.59 -14.20 -12.88
C LYS A 64 -2.93 -13.78 -13.49
N VAL A 65 -3.85 -13.25 -12.67
CA VAL A 65 -5.16 -12.78 -13.12
C VAL A 65 -5.04 -11.46 -13.89
N VAL A 66 -4.39 -10.45 -13.32
CA VAL A 66 -4.36 -9.10 -13.93
C VAL A 66 -3.52 -9.01 -15.19
N ARG A 67 -2.69 -10.02 -15.49
CA ARG A 67 -2.01 -10.11 -16.79
C ARG A 67 -2.98 -10.34 -17.95
N GLY A 68 -4.08 -11.04 -17.71
CA GLY A 68 -5.12 -11.30 -18.72
C GLY A 68 -6.28 -10.33 -18.63
N ALA A 69 -7.17 -10.40 -19.62
CA ALA A 69 -8.40 -9.63 -19.59
C ALA A 69 -9.28 -10.05 -18.41
N VAL A 70 -9.75 -9.08 -17.63
CA VAL A 70 -10.68 -9.30 -16.50
C VAL A 70 -12.05 -8.79 -16.91
N TYR A 71 -12.98 -9.72 -17.06
CA TYR A 71 -14.36 -9.43 -17.40
C TYR A 71 -15.15 -9.09 -16.14
N PRO A 72 -16.12 -8.17 -16.23
CA PRO A 72 -17.09 -7.99 -15.16
C PRO A 72 -17.85 -9.32 -14.93
N GLY A 73 -18.25 -9.57 -13.68
CA GLY A 73 -19.15 -10.69 -13.39
C GLY A 73 -20.51 -10.52 -14.06
N ASP A 74 -21.23 -11.62 -14.29
CA ASP A 74 -22.47 -11.66 -15.08
C ASP A 74 -23.55 -10.66 -14.60
N ASP A 75 -23.57 -10.35 -13.30
CA ASP A 75 -24.53 -9.43 -12.68
C ASP A 75 -24.11 -7.95 -12.72
N LEU A 76 -22.92 -7.64 -13.26
CA LEU A 76 -22.38 -6.28 -13.30
C LEU A 76 -22.64 -5.60 -14.65
N ASN A 77 -23.03 -4.32 -14.59
CA ASN A 77 -23.23 -3.51 -15.78
C ASN A 77 -21.87 -3.19 -16.44
N ILE A 78 -21.66 -3.66 -17.67
CA ILE A 78 -20.43 -3.45 -18.45
C ILE A 78 -20.10 -1.97 -18.70
N HIS A 79 -21.09 -1.08 -18.72
CA HIS A 79 -20.85 0.36 -18.86
C HIS A 79 -20.28 0.99 -17.59
N LEU A 80 -20.57 0.43 -16.41
CA LEU A 80 -20.01 0.88 -15.13
C LEU A 80 -18.73 0.11 -14.78
N TRP A 81 -18.58 -1.10 -15.30
CA TRP A 81 -17.48 -2.01 -15.05
C TRP A 81 -16.93 -2.53 -16.39
N PRO A 82 -16.23 -1.67 -17.16
CA PRO A 82 -15.66 -2.08 -18.43
C PRO A 82 -14.64 -3.19 -18.25
N ILE A 83 -14.42 -3.95 -19.32
CA ILE A 83 -13.42 -5.02 -19.35
C ILE A 83 -12.04 -4.41 -19.12
N PHE A 84 -11.29 -4.93 -18.16
CA PHE A 84 -9.88 -4.59 -18.04
C PHE A 84 -9.10 -5.40 -19.09
N PRO A 85 -8.33 -4.79 -20.01
CA PRO A 85 -7.67 -5.50 -21.12
C PRO A 85 -6.47 -6.36 -20.68
N GLY A 86 -6.15 -6.36 -19.38
CA GLY A 86 -4.93 -6.93 -18.83
C GLY A 86 -3.83 -5.88 -18.70
N PHE A 87 -2.87 -6.15 -17.82
CA PHE A 87 -1.86 -5.17 -17.43
C PHE A 87 -0.99 -4.73 -18.61
N GLU A 88 -0.55 -5.66 -19.45
CA GLU A 88 0.25 -5.34 -20.63
C GLU A 88 -0.55 -4.56 -21.67
N GLY A 89 -1.82 -4.94 -21.89
CA GLY A 89 -2.72 -4.22 -22.80
C GLY A 89 -2.99 -2.79 -22.35
N ALA A 90 -3.20 -2.58 -21.05
CA ALA A 90 -3.50 -1.27 -20.48
C ALA A 90 -2.27 -0.37 -20.34
N PHE A 91 -1.10 -0.92 -19.98
CA PHE A 91 0.08 -0.13 -19.58
C PHE A 91 1.29 -0.30 -20.48
N CYS A 92 1.26 -1.17 -21.49
CA CYS A 92 2.39 -1.48 -22.36
C CYS A 92 3.65 -1.88 -21.56
N SER A 93 3.46 -2.63 -20.47
CA SER A 93 4.51 -3.12 -19.57
C SER A 93 4.22 -4.57 -19.18
N ASP A 94 5.24 -5.42 -19.14
CA ASP A 94 5.09 -6.80 -18.68
C ASP A 94 5.14 -6.87 -17.14
N LEU A 95 4.05 -7.37 -16.56
CA LEU A 95 3.92 -7.62 -15.12
C LEU A 95 4.37 -9.05 -14.82
N PRO A 96 5.36 -9.29 -13.94
CA PRO A 96 5.88 -10.64 -13.72
C PRO A 96 4.79 -11.59 -13.18
N ARG A 97 4.83 -12.87 -13.59
CA ARG A 97 3.84 -13.87 -13.14
C ARG A 97 3.90 -14.13 -11.64
N GLU A 98 5.09 -14.00 -11.07
CA GLU A 98 5.40 -14.20 -9.65
C GLU A 98 6.41 -13.12 -9.25
N ALA A 99 6.41 -12.73 -7.98
CA ALA A 99 7.38 -11.75 -7.50
C ALA A 99 8.81 -12.24 -7.75
N ALA A 100 9.69 -11.34 -8.23
CA ALA A 100 11.10 -11.63 -8.41
C ALA A 100 11.79 -11.97 -7.08
N TRP A 101 11.21 -11.49 -5.98
CA TRP A 101 11.62 -11.83 -4.63
C TRP A 101 10.44 -11.71 -3.68
N SER A 102 10.42 -12.59 -2.67
CA SER A 102 9.48 -12.52 -1.57
C SER A 102 10.22 -12.54 -0.22
N CYS A 103 9.69 -11.81 0.75
CA CYS A 103 9.99 -12.01 2.16
C CYS A 103 8.70 -12.34 2.91
N GLU A 104 8.65 -13.56 3.42
CA GLU A 104 7.54 -14.00 4.24
C GLU A 104 7.72 -13.48 5.67
N LEU A 105 6.65 -12.87 6.20
CA LEU A 105 6.51 -12.48 7.59
C LEU A 105 5.88 -13.63 8.37
N ASP A 106 6.35 -13.85 9.59
CA ASP A 106 5.78 -14.85 10.49
C ASP A 106 4.35 -14.46 10.89
N SER A 107 3.37 -15.22 10.40
CA SER A 107 1.94 -14.97 10.63
C SER A 107 1.56 -14.94 12.11
N GLU A 108 2.20 -15.76 12.94
CA GLU A 108 1.87 -15.83 14.37
C GLU A 108 2.42 -14.64 15.13
N LYS A 109 3.65 -14.21 14.81
CA LYS A 109 4.21 -12.97 15.36
C LYS A 109 3.43 -11.74 14.90
N LEU A 110 3.00 -11.71 13.65
CA LEU A 110 2.25 -10.59 13.09
C LEU A 110 0.87 -10.42 13.75
N LYS A 111 0.25 -11.51 14.25
CA LYS A 111 -1.04 -11.47 14.95
C LYS A 111 -0.94 -10.92 16.39
N GLN A 112 0.24 -10.95 17.01
CA GLN A 112 0.44 -10.53 18.40
C GLN A 112 0.52 -9.01 18.57
N GLU A 113 1.02 -8.29 17.57
CA GLU A 113 1.17 -6.83 17.66
C GLU A 113 -0.17 -6.06 17.54
N PRO A 114 -1.08 -6.40 16.60
CA PRO A 114 -2.33 -5.68 16.37
C PRO A 114 -3.33 -5.73 17.54
N ILE A 115 -3.10 -6.57 18.54
CA ILE A 115 -3.97 -6.70 19.73
C ILE A 115 -3.50 -5.83 20.90
N GLN A 116 -2.35 -5.16 20.80
CA GLN A 116 -1.84 -4.24 21.82
C GLN A 116 -2.85 -3.12 22.12
N ARG A 117 -3.08 -2.81 23.39
CA ARG A 117 -4.04 -1.77 23.81
C ARG A 117 -3.54 -0.35 23.54
N ASP A 118 -2.23 -0.15 23.50
CA ASP A 118 -1.59 1.11 23.09
C ASP A 118 -1.56 1.22 21.55
N PRO A 119 -2.27 2.19 20.94
CA PRO A 119 -2.32 2.35 19.49
C PRO A 119 -0.96 2.65 18.84
N ASN A 120 -0.07 3.39 19.51
CA ASN A 120 1.24 3.72 18.96
C ASN A 120 2.14 2.49 18.95
N LYS A 121 2.16 1.73 20.06
CA LYS A 121 2.92 0.46 20.12
C LYS A 121 2.38 -0.57 19.13
N ARG A 122 1.05 -0.64 18.98
CA ARG A 122 0.38 -1.54 18.02
C ARG A 122 0.86 -1.30 16.58
N ALA A 123 0.74 -0.06 16.10
CA ALA A 123 1.14 0.28 14.74
C ALA A 123 2.65 0.14 14.57
N ALA A 124 3.45 0.63 15.53
CA ALA A 124 4.90 0.54 15.46
C ALA A 124 5.40 -0.90 15.43
N GLY A 125 4.88 -1.79 16.27
CA GLY A 125 5.28 -3.20 16.31
C GLY A 125 5.05 -3.90 14.97
N VAL A 126 3.91 -3.66 14.33
CA VAL A 126 3.64 -4.19 12.99
C VAL A 126 4.57 -3.56 11.95
N VAL A 127 4.75 -2.24 11.98
CA VAL A 127 5.64 -1.53 11.05
C VAL A 127 7.08 -2.05 11.16
N GLU A 128 7.60 -2.29 12.37
CA GLU A 128 8.96 -2.84 12.56
C GLU A 128 9.17 -4.17 11.84
N GLN A 129 8.15 -5.05 11.82
CA GLN A 129 8.26 -6.33 11.11
C GLN A 129 8.40 -6.12 9.60
N TYR A 130 7.63 -5.19 9.02
CA TYR A 130 7.75 -4.82 7.61
C TYR A 130 9.07 -4.11 7.33
N LEU A 131 9.50 -3.16 8.16
CA LEU A 131 10.78 -2.46 8.00
C LEU A 131 11.97 -3.41 8.08
N THR A 132 11.92 -4.42 8.97
CA THR A 132 12.94 -5.45 9.04
C THR A 132 13.01 -6.26 7.75
N ALA A 133 11.88 -6.52 7.10
CA ALA A 133 11.85 -7.16 5.79
C ALA A 133 12.33 -6.23 4.67
N ILE A 134 11.99 -4.94 4.70
CA ILE A 134 12.48 -3.93 3.74
C ILE A 134 14.00 -3.79 3.86
N LYS A 135 14.58 -3.75 5.06
CA LYS A 135 16.04 -3.73 5.26
C LYS A 135 16.78 -4.91 4.60
N LYS A 136 16.11 -6.04 4.39
CA LYS A 136 16.71 -7.18 3.68
C LYS A 136 16.86 -6.92 2.18
N THR A 137 16.09 -5.99 1.59
CA THR A 137 16.20 -5.63 0.17
C THR A 137 17.43 -4.79 -0.11
N GLU A 138 17.89 -3.96 0.83
CA GLU A 138 19.11 -3.14 0.66
C GLU A 138 20.38 -3.98 0.46
N LYS A 139 20.39 -5.21 0.98
CA LYS A 139 21.53 -6.12 0.85
C LYS A 139 21.66 -6.73 -0.55
N LYS A 140 20.77 -6.40 -1.48
CA LYS A 140 20.75 -6.97 -2.83
C LYS A 140 21.41 -6.05 -3.84
N GLU A 141 22.10 -6.67 -4.79
CA GLU A 141 22.78 -5.98 -5.89
C GLU A 141 21.79 -5.49 -6.98
N GLU A 142 20.65 -6.16 -7.13
CA GLU A 142 19.60 -5.76 -8.09
C GLU A 142 18.47 -4.99 -7.41
N PRO A 143 18.22 -3.72 -7.81
CA PRO A 143 17.11 -2.94 -7.26
C PRO A 143 15.76 -3.42 -7.82
N PHE A 144 14.76 -3.47 -6.95
CA PHE A 144 13.37 -3.66 -7.37
C PHE A 144 12.82 -2.34 -7.93
N GLY A 145 12.05 -2.40 -9.01
CA GLY A 145 11.32 -1.24 -9.52
C GLY A 145 10.13 -0.88 -8.62
N VAL A 146 9.53 -1.90 -7.97
CA VAL A 146 8.41 -1.73 -7.04
C VAL A 146 8.52 -2.75 -5.91
N LEU A 147 8.27 -2.30 -4.68
CA LEU A 147 8.13 -3.17 -3.51
C LEU A 147 6.68 -3.17 -3.03
N VAL A 148 6.04 -4.33 -3.01
CA VAL A 148 4.64 -4.49 -2.62
C VAL A 148 4.56 -5.09 -1.21
N CYS A 149 4.00 -4.34 -0.28
CA CYS A 149 3.67 -4.83 1.05
C CYS A 149 2.22 -5.31 1.10
N VAL A 150 2.01 -6.62 1.19
CA VAL A 150 0.69 -7.22 1.34
C VAL A 150 0.30 -7.17 2.82
N VAL A 151 -0.77 -6.43 3.11
CA VAL A 151 -1.24 -6.15 4.46
C VAL A 151 -2.46 -7.03 4.75
N PRO A 152 -2.40 -7.92 5.76
CA PRO A 152 -3.56 -8.68 6.18
C PRO A 152 -4.67 -7.78 6.73
N ASP A 153 -5.93 -8.17 6.50
CA ASP A 153 -7.10 -7.40 6.94
C ASP A 153 -7.09 -7.03 8.43
N PHE A 154 -6.62 -7.93 9.30
CA PHE A 154 -6.61 -7.68 10.74
C PHE A 154 -5.64 -6.54 11.10
N VAL A 155 -4.53 -6.39 10.38
CA VAL A 155 -3.61 -5.26 10.54
C VAL A 155 -4.32 -3.98 10.11
N TRP A 156 -4.96 -3.98 8.94
CA TRP A 156 -5.67 -2.82 8.43
C TRP A 156 -6.82 -2.38 9.36
N ARG A 157 -7.60 -3.33 9.89
CA ARG A 157 -8.71 -3.05 10.82
C ARG A 157 -8.20 -2.48 12.15
N ASN A 158 -7.12 -3.04 12.70
CA ASN A 158 -6.67 -2.73 14.05
C ASN A 158 -5.65 -1.59 14.11
N CYS A 159 -4.94 -1.28 13.02
CA CYS A 159 -3.88 -0.27 12.98
C CYS A 159 -4.28 0.98 12.18
N ARG A 160 -5.55 1.40 12.32
CA ARG A 160 -6.09 2.66 11.79
C ARG A 160 -6.45 3.63 12.92
N PRO A 161 -6.54 4.94 12.66
CA PRO A 161 -7.05 5.89 13.65
C PRO A 161 -8.42 5.46 14.19
N GLU A 162 -8.63 5.65 15.50
CA GLU A 162 -9.89 5.32 16.20
C GLU A 162 -10.30 3.84 16.11
N SER A 163 -9.35 2.94 15.86
CA SER A 163 -9.62 1.49 15.88
C SER A 163 -9.92 0.98 17.28
N PHE A 164 -10.97 0.16 17.38
CA PHE A 164 -11.31 -0.58 18.59
C PHE A 164 -10.90 -2.04 18.43
N VAL A 165 -10.14 -2.56 19.41
CA VAL A 165 -9.69 -3.96 19.42
C VAL A 165 -10.36 -4.67 20.60
N PRO A 166 -11.31 -5.58 20.36
CA PRO A 166 -11.90 -6.39 21.42
C PRO A 166 -10.85 -7.33 22.01
N GLY A 167 -10.80 -7.45 23.33
CA GLY A 167 -9.83 -8.30 24.02
C GLY A 167 -8.38 -7.80 23.96
N ALA A 168 -8.17 -6.49 23.77
CA ALA A 168 -6.83 -5.92 23.68
C ALA A 168 -5.96 -6.24 24.91
N THR A 169 -4.71 -6.62 24.65
CA THR A 169 -3.74 -6.98 25.68
C THR A 169 -2.87 -5.79 26.08
N GLY A 170 -2.39 -5.79 27.32
CA GLY A 170 -1.52 -4.74 27.86
C GLY A 170 -2.23 -3.49 28.34
N LYS A 171 -1.43 -2.50 28.76
CA LYS A 171 -1.92 -1.24 29.34
C LYS A 171 -2.32 -0.27 28.24
N GLY A 172 -3.56 0.21 28.30
CA GLY A 172 -4.01 1.34 27.50
C GLY A 172 -3.46 2.65 28.04
N ILE A 173 -3.19 3.60 27.16
CA ILE A 173 -2.69 4.92 27.53
C ILE A 173 -3.67 6.01 27.13
N SER A 174 -3.73 7.06 27.93
CA SER A 174 -4.61 8.20 27.65
C SER A 174 -4.03 9.08 26.54
N ARG A 175 -4.87 9.93 25.94
CA ARG A 175 -4.42 10.91 24.94
C ARG A 175 -3.36 11.86 25.51
N LYS A 176 -3.56 12.37 26.74
CA LYS A 176 -2.59 13.25 27.42
C LYS A 176 -1.24 12.56 27.60
N GLU A 177 -1.26 11.29 28.00
CA GLU A 177 -0.04 10.50 28.17
C GLU A 177 0.69 10.29 26.84
N ARG A 178 -0.04 10.09 25.74
CA ARG A 178 0.55 10.00 24.39
C ARG A 178 1.24 11.30 23.97
N GLU A 179 0.59 12.44 24.22
CA GLU A 179 1.13 13.76 23.91
C GLU A 179 2.40 14.04 24.75
N LEU A 180 2.40 13.67 26.03
CA LEU A 180 3.59 13.78 26.90
C LEU A 180 4.76 12.92 26.40
N ARG A 181 4.48 11.65 26.04
CA ARG A 181 5.49 10.73 25.48
C ARG A 181 6.03 11.21 24.14
N ALA A 182 5.19 11.77 23.27
CA ALA A 182 5.59 12.37 22.00
C ALA A 182 6.46 13.61 22.19
N GLY A 183 6.26 14.35 23.29
CA GLY A 183 7.10 15.49 23.69
C GLY A 183 8.50 15.11 24.17
N GLY A 184 8.88 13.84 24.12
CA GLY A 184 10.22 13.37 24.50
C GLY A 184 10.45 13.22 26.00
N GLN A 185 9.41 13.35 26.82
CA GLN A 185 9.51 12.96 28.23
C GLN A 185 9.77 11.45 28.27
N THR A 186 10.84 11.02 28.94
CA THR A 186 11.12 9.61 29.25
C THR A 186 10.71 9.35 30.70
N ASP A 187 10.41 8.09 31.03
CA ASP A 187 10.29 7.69 32.43
C ASP A 187 11.65 7.23 32.99
N PHE A 188 11.74 7.10 34.30
CA PHE A 188 12.96 6.68 34.98
C PHE A 188 13.38 5.23 34.64
N PHE A 189 12.50 4.45 34.01
CA PHE A 189 12.68 3.02 33.77
C PHE A 189 12.85 2.66 32.29
N ASP A 190 13.00 3.66 31.41
CA ASP A 190 13.07 3.52 29.95
C ASP A 190 12.00 2.57 29.38
N SER A 191 10.77 2.63 29.91
CA SER A 191 9.73 1.62 29.62
C SER A 191 9.10 1.75 28.22
N TYR A 192 9.48 2.79 27.47
CA TYR A 192 9.02 3.04 26.12
C TYR A 192 10.03 3.84 25.30
N ASN A 193 9.97 3.68 23.98
CA ASN A 193 10.68 4.54 23.04
C ASN A 193 9.79 5.76 22.69
N PRO A 194 10.20 7.00 23.01
CA PRO A 194 9.47 8.21 22.66
C PRO A 194 9.24 8.40 21.16
N GLU A 195 10.14 7.93 20.31
CA GLU A 195 10.05 8.07 18.85
C GLU A 195 8.77 7.43 18.29
N ILE A 196 8.35 6.30 18.87
CA ILE A 196 7.10 5.60 18.50
C ILE A 196 5.87 6.50 18.67
N TYR A 197 5.93 7.45 19.61
CA TYR A 197 4.83 8.38 19.90
C TYR A 197 4.83 9.62 19.01
N ALA A 198 5.95 9.94 18.36
CA ALA A 198 6.02 10.99 17.35
C ALA A 198 5.32 10.59 16.03
N TYR A 199 5.21 9.29 15.76
CA TYR A 199 4.56 8.78 14.55
C TYR A 199 3.03 8.71 14.66
N SER A 200 2.39 8.75 13.48
CA SER A 200 0.96 8.47 13.32
C SER A 200 0.63 7.03 13.74
N VAL A 201 -0.55 6.83 14.34
CA VAL A 201 -1.10 5.48 14.66
C VAL A 201 -1.59 4.71 13.44
N ASP A 202 -1.69 5.38 12.31
CA ASP A 202 -2.04 4.76 11.04
C ASP A 202 -0.84 3.99 10.48
N PHE A 203 -0.99 2.67 10.35
CA PHE A 203 0.04 1.78 9.83
C PHE A 203 0.59 2.23 8.47
N ARG A 204 -0.27 2.62 7.53
CA ARG A 204 0.14 2.99 6.17
C ARG A 204 0.98 4.26 6.19
N ARG A 205 0.56 5.28 6.96
CA ARG A 205 1.31 6.53 7.10
C ARG A 205 2.66 6.30 7.77
N GLN A 206 2.70 5.48 8.82
CA GLN A 206 3.93 5.20 9.55
C GLN A 206 4.90 4.36 8.72
N LEU A 207 4.42 3.31 8.03
CA LEU A 207 5.25 2.51 7.13
C LEU A 207 5.85 3.38 6.03
N LYS A 208 5.04 4.22 5.38
CA LYS A 208 5.52 5.14 4.33
C LYS A 208 6.57 6.10 4.86
N ALA A 209 6.34 6.74 6.02
CA ALA A 209 7.28 7.71 6.57
C ALA A 209 8.64 7.06 6.89
N ARG A 210 8.63 5.84 7.42
CA ARG A 210 9.84 5.14 7.86
C ARG A 210 10.53 4.36 6.74
N SER A 211 9.80 3.96 5.69
CA SER A 211 10.40 3.27 4.55
C SER A 211 11.28 4.20 3.71
N MET A 212 11.00 5.52 3.73
CA MET A 212 11.76 6.53 2.99
C MET A 212 13.25 6.56 3.35
N GLU A 213 13.63 6.13 4.55
CA GLU A 213 15.03 5.98 4.95
C GLU A 213 15.81 4.98 4.08
N PHE A 214 15.11 3.99 3.50
CA PHE A 214 15.71 2.93 2.68
C PHE A 214 15.65 3.24 1.17
N GLY A 215 15.21 4.46 0.79
CA GLY A 215 15.08 4.84 -0.61
C GLY A 215 13.98 4.08 -1.38
N VAL A 216 12.99 3.54 -0.65
CA VAL A 216 11.82 2.80 -1.18
C VAL A 216 10.52 3.57 -0.97
#